data_AF-A0A3N5QS20-F1
#
_entry.id   AF-A0A3N5QS20-F1
#
_cell.length_a   1.000
_cell.length_b   1.000
_cell.length_c   1.000
_cell.angle_alpha   90.00
_cell.angle_beta   90.00
_cell.angle_gamma   90.00
#
_symmetry.space_group_name_H-M   'P 1'
#
loop_
_entity.id
_entity.type
_entity.pdbx_description
1 polymer ?
#
loop_
_entity_poly.entity_id
_entity_poly.type
_entity_poly.pdbx_seq_one_letter_code
_entity_poly.pdbx_strand_id
1 'polypeptide(L)'
;MSHPDSWRGQPVTLRGYIRDLAPMEAGENAFGIKTLYQANLFTEDSSQLPWVVVCAEIPENLPRPTARRPTDNVTVTGYFFKLWTYRAETESGRWTAPVLLASRIDWQPAPAGPSLAPQWLSVPLALAAAGVAAALWLRSQNRKTRKRLERLQADPGETDSTIRETLRDLERD
;
A
#
# COMPACT_ATOMS: atom_id res chain seq x y z
N MET A 1 33.34 1.28 2.05
CA MET A 1 34.14 1.58 0.83
C MET A 1 35.61 1.67 1.22
N SER A 2 36.48 0.79 0.72
CA SER A 2 37.90 0.72 1.11
C SER A 2 38.85 1.60 0.27
N HIS A 3 38.40 2.19 -0.84
CA HIS A 3 39.23 2.98 -1.77
C HIS A 3 38.47 4.21 -2.32
N PRO A 4 38.26 5.28 -1.53
CA PRO A 4 37.39 6.40 -1.94
C PRO A 4 37.86 7.16 -3.19
N ASP A 5 39.17 7.22 -3.46
CA ASP A 5 39.68 7.93 -4.63
C ASP A 5 39.31 7.27 -5.96
N SER A 6 39.11 5.95 -5.99
CA SER A 6 38.68 5.26 -7.21
C SER A 6 37.23 5.55 -7.60
N TRP A 7 36.43 6.09 -6.67
CA TRP A 7 35.02 6.41 -6.89
C TRP A 7 34.79 7.89 -7.21
N ARG A 8 35.81 8.74 -7.09
CA ARG A 8 35.68 10.17 -7.37
C ARG A 8 35.25 10.39 -8.81
N GLY A 9 34.17 11.16 -8.99
CA GLY A 9 33.59 11.45 -10.30
C GLY A 9 32.83 10.28 -10.93
N GLN A 10 32.64 9.17 -10.23
CA GLN A 10 31.80 8.07 -10.72
C GLN A 10 30.32 8.37 -10.48
N PRO A 11 29.44 8.06 -11.45
CA PRO A 11 28.00 8.18 -11.25
C PRO A 11 27.53 7.14 -10.24
N VAL A 12 26.71 7.58 -9.28
CA VAL A 12 26.09 6.75 -8.26
C VAL A 12 24.61 7.09 -8.19
N THR A 13 23.76 6.06 -8.21
CA THR A 13 22.34 6.19 -7.96
C THR A 13 22.01 5.60 -6.60
N LEU A 14 21.40 6.41 -5.74
CA LEU A 14 20.99 6.03 -4.39
C LEU A 14 19.48 6.09 -4.29
N ARG A 15 18.90 5.13 -3.56
CA ARG A 15 17.48 5.10 -3.24
C ARG A 15 17.31 4.93 -1.74
N GLY A 16 16.42 5.71 -1.14
CA GLY A 16 16.17 5.65 0.28
C GLY A 16 15.26 6.76 0.77
N TYR A 17 15.62 7.31 1.93
CA TYR A 17 14.83 8.33 2.61
C TYR A 17 15.71 9.48 3.11
N ILE A 18 15.13 10.68 3.17
CA ILE A 18 15.81 11.88 3.68
C ILE A 18 15.30 12.19 5.09
N ARG A 19 16.23 12.43 6.02
CA ARG A 19 15.90 12.86 7.40
C ARG A 19 16.02 14.36 7.61
N ASP A 20 16.84 15.02 6.80
CA ASP A 20 17.07 16.46 6.91
C ASP A 20 17.42 17.05 5.54
N LEU A 21 16.93 18.26 5.29
CA LEU A 21 17.11 19.00 4.06
C LEU A 21 17.24 20.49 4.40
N ALA A 22 18.41 21.06 4.13
CA ALA A 22 18.71 22.44 4.42
C ALA A 22 19.15 23.18 3.14
N PRO A 23 18.63 24.40 2.88
CA PRO A 23 19.23 25.26 1.88
C PRO A 23 20.60 25.75 2.37
N MET A 24 21.51 25.94 1.43
CA MET A 24 22.82 26.55 1.65
C MET A 24 23.10 27.57 0.55
N GLU A 25 23.79 28.64 0.90
CA GLU A 25 24.27 29.58 -0.10
C GLU A 25 25.35 28.94 -0.96
N ALA A 26 25.21 29.08 -2.27
CA ALA A 26 26.25 28.70 -3.19
C ALA A 26 27.33 29.80 -3.20
N GLY A 27 28.59 29.40 -3.10
CA GLY A 27 29.71 30.32 -3.34
C GLY A 27 29.73 30.80 -4.80
N GLU A 28 30.61 31.75 -5.11
CA GLU A 28 30.80 32.23 -6.47
C GLU A 28 31.05 31.07 -7.44
N ASN A 29 30.26 31.02 -8.51
CA ASN A 29 30.37 29.99 -9.52
C ASN A 29 30.00 30.54 -10.89
N ALA A 30 30.56 29.95 -11.94
CA ALA A 30 30.34 30.35 -13.33
C ALA A 30 28.91 30.11 -13.84
N PHE A 31 28.09 29.39 -13.08
CA PHE A 31 26.74 28.98 -13.46
C PHE A 31 25.64 29.87 -12.85
N GLY A 32 26.02 30.87 -12.04
CA GLY A 32 25.07 31.77 -11.39
C GLY A 32 24.14 31.09 -10.37
N ILE A 33 24.49 29.88 -9.91
CA ILE A 33 23.73 29.16 -8.88
C ILE A 33 23.88 29.95 -7.58
N LYS A 34 22.77 30.31 -6.95
CA LYS A 34 22.77 31.08 -5.69
C LYS A 34 22.47 30.22 -4.47
N THR A 35 21.70 29.16 -4.67
CA THR A 35 21.24 28.28 -3.59
C THR A 35 21.49 26.85 -4.00
N LEU A 36 22.06 26.09 -3.08
CA LEU A 36 22.14 24.64 -3.14
C LEU A 36 21.33 24.07 -1.98
N TYR A 37 21.07 22.77 -2.02
CA TYR A 37 20.38 22.05 -0.98
C TYR A 37 21.25 20.89 -0.51
N GLN A 38 21.47 20.82 0.79
CA GLN A 38 22.12 19.70 1.43
C GLN A 38 21.06 18.77 2.02
N ALA A 39 21.04 17.51 1.60
CA ALA A 39 20.16 16.47 2.12
C ALA A 39 20.97 15.35 2.75
N ASN A 40 20.54 14.89 3.93
CA ASN A 40 21.05 13.67 4.54
C ASN A 40 20.18 12.49 4.11
N LEU A 41 20.66 11.74 3.11
CA LEU A 41 19.99 10.58 2.54
C LEU A 41 20.49 9.29 3.20
N PHE A 42 19.57 8.42 3.57
CA PHE A 42 19.86 7.12 4.16
C PHE A 42 19.34 6.02 3.25
N THR A 43 20.22 5.12 2.88
CA THR A 43 19.89 3.89 2.15
C THR A 43 19.57 2.77 3.14
N GLU A 44 18.90 1.72 2.68
CA GLU A 44 18.51 0.57 3.52
C GLU A 44 19.71 -0.12 4.18
N ASP A 45 20.86 -0.13 3.49
CA ASP A 45 22.13 -0.69 3.96
C ASP A 45 22.98 0.31 4.78
N SER A 46 22.58 1.59 4.84
CA SER A 46 23.29 2.58 5.64
C SER A 46 22.90 2.45 7.12
N SER A 47 23.72 1.70 7.87
CA SER A 47 23.51 1.32 9.27
C SER A 47 23.46 2.47 10.29
N GLN A 48 23.36 3.74 9.84
CA GLN A 48 23.15 5.03 10.53
C GLN A 48 23.98 6.17 9.93
N LEU A 49 24.78 5.91 8.89
CA LEU A 49 25.62 6.92 8.24
C LEU A 49 24.93 7.51 7.01
N PRO A 50 24.73 8.84 6.94
CA PRO A 50 24.10 9.43 5.78
C PRO A 50 25.04 9.43 4.57
N TRP A 51 24.44 9.42 3.40
CA TRP A 51 24.97 10.03 2.20
C TRP A 51 24.61 11.51 2.22
N VAL A 52 25.62 12.39 2.24
CA VAL A 52 25.40 13.83 2.16
C VAL A 52 25.25 14.18 0.69
N VAL A 53 24.03 14.50 0.28
CA VAL A 53 23.70 14.90 -1.09
C VAL A 53 23.69 16.43 -1.14
N VAL A 54 24.46 17.02 -2.04
CA VAL A 54 24.37 18.43 -2.39
C VAL A 54 23.79 18.55 -3.79
N CYS A 55 22.68 19.26 -3.93
CA CYS A 55 21.96 19.41 -5.19
C CYS A 55 21.51 20.84 -5.47
N ALA A 56 21.26 21.15 -6.75
CA ALA A 56 20.80 22.47 -7.18
C ALA A 56 19.28 22.59 -7.12
N GLU A 57 18.55 21.49 -7.31
CA GLU A 57 17.10 21.49 -7.43
C GLU A 57 16.45 20.44 -6.52
N ILE A 58 15.30 20.80 -5.95
CA ILE A 58 14.42 19.89 -5.21
C ILE A 58 13.01 19.96 -5.79
N PRO A 59 12.21 18.87 -5.72
CA PRO A 59 10.83 18.90 -6.14
C PRO A 59 10.00 19.87 -5.30
N GLU A 60 9.17 20.71 -5.93
CA GLU A 60 8.35 21.72 -5.23
C GLU A 60 7.39 21.10 -4.21
N ASN A 61 6.92 19.89 -4.49
CA ASN A 61 5.99 19.15 -3.65
C ASN A 61 6.68 18.25 -2.61
N LEU A 62 8.00 18.30 -2.50
CA LEU A 62 8.75 17.51 -1.53
C LEU A 62 8.34 17.91 -0.10
N PRO A 63 7.85 16.98 0.73
CA PRO A 63 7.58 17.26 2.13
C PRO A 63 8.85 17.74 2.83
N ARG A 64 8.75 18.66 3.79
CA ARG A 64 9.91 19.10 4.57
C ARG A 64 10.35 17.96 5.50
N PRO A 65 11.48 17.28 5.20
CA PRO A 65 11.93 16.16 6.01
C PRO A 65 12.45 16.66 7.35
N THR A 66 12.19 15.90 8.40
CA THR A 66 12.79 16.11 9.72
C THR A 66 13.19 14.76 10.31
N ALA A 67 14.08 14.76 11.30
CA ALA A 67 14.51 13.53 11.94
C ALA A 67 13.36 12.69 12.51
N ARG A 68 12.22 13.32 12.87
CA ARG A 68 10.99 12.66 13.36
C ARG A 68 10.01 12.28 12.26
N ARG A 69 10.10 12.90 11.08
CA ARG A 69 9.24 12.67 9.91
C ARG A 69 10.13 12.62 8.67
N PRO A 70 10.83 11.50 8.44
CA PRO A 70 11.62 11.32 7.24
C PRO A 70 10.72 11.29 6.00
N THR A 71 11.31 11.61 4.85
CA THR A 71 10.64 11.50 3.54
C THR A 71 11.20 10.31 2.79
N ASP A 72 10.36 9.29 2.58
CA ASP A 72 10.71 8.06 1.87
C ASP A 72 10.58 8.19 0.35
N ASN A 73 10.96 7.13 -0.37
CA ASN A 73 10.88 7.02 -1.84
C ASN A 73 11.62 8.15 -2.56
N VAL A 74 12.79 8.47 -2.05
CA VAL A 74 13.71 9.42 -2.65
C VAL A 74 14.74 8.64 -3.48
N THR A 75 14.95 9.11 -4.71
CA THR A 75 16.03 8.64 -5.58
C THR A 75 16.92 9.83 -5.95
N VAL A 76 18.22 9.64 -5.90
CA VAL A 76 19.21 10.63 -6.31
C VAL A 76 20.22 9.97 -7.23
N THR A 77 20.48 10.58 -8.38
CA THR A 77 21.61 10.23 -9.23
C THR A 77 22.58 11.39 -9.26
N GLY A 78 23.84 11.12 -8.95
CA GLY A 78 24.87 12.14 -8.90
C GLY A 78 26.26 11.54 -9.02
N TYR A 79 27.28 12.34 -8.72
CA TYR A 79 28.68 11.94 -8.77
C TYR A 79 29.26 11.94 -7.37
N PHE A 80 29.96 10.87 -7.01
CA PHE A 80 30.69 10.83 -5.75
C PHE A 80 31.83 11.86 -5.79
N PHE A 81 31.87 12.74 -4.80
CA PHE A 81 32.81 13.85 -4.77
C PHE A 81 33.98 13.60 -3.81
N LYS A 82 33.67 13.39 -2.53
CA LYS A 82 34.66 13.16 -1.48
C LYS A 82 34.03 12.52 -0.26
N LEU A 83 34.88 12.05 0.64
CA LEU A 83 34.48 11.82 2.03
C LEU A 83 34.61 13.12 2.82
N TRP A 84 33.63 13.42 3.66
CA TRP A 84 33.65 14.56 4.56
C TRP A 84 33.58 14.09 6.00
N THR A 85 34.53 14.54 6.82
CA THR A 85 34.58 14.26 8.25
C THR A 85 33.89 15.38 9.03
N TYR A 86 32.90 15.03 9.84
CA TYR A 86 32.15 15.93 10.70
C TYR A 86 32.15 15.44 12.15
N ARG A 87 31.71 16.30 13.07
CA ARG A 87 31.46 15.93 14.46
C ARG A 87 29.95 15.88 14.65
N ALA A 88 29.46 14.75 15.16
CA ALA A 88 28.06 14.64 15.56
C ALA A 88 27.86 15.37 16.89
N GLU A 89 26.71 16.02 17.09
CA GLU A 89 26.43 16.78 18.30
C GLU A 89 26.30 15.90 19.55
N THR A 90 25.81 14.67 19.39
CA THR A 90 25.45 13.77 20.48
C THR A 90 26.49 12.71 20.81
N GLU A 91 27.54 12.57 20.00
CA GLU A 91 28.52 11.48 20.15
C GLU A 91 29.96 11.97 20.09
N SER A 92 30.75 11.47 21.03
CA SER A 92 32.20 11.70 21.12
C SER A 92 32.92 10.98 19.97
N GLY A 93 32.97 11.60 18.78
CA GLY A 93 33.60 10.97 17.61
C GLY A 93 33.71 11.88 16.40
N ARG A 94 34.64 11.51 15.49
CA ARG A 94 34.69 12.04 14.13
C ARG A 94 34.00 11.05 13.21
N TRP A 95 32.90 11.48 12.61
CA TRP A 95 32.12 10.69 11.68
C TRP A 95 32.53 11.07 10.26
N THR A 96 32.48 10.10 9.34
CA THR A 96 32.81 10.34 7.94
C THR A 96 31.65 9.91 7.07
N ALA A 97 31.15 10.84 6.24
CA ALA A 97 30.08 10.59 5.30
C ALA A 97 30.55 10.81 3.85
N PRO A 98 30.09 9.99 2.91
CA PRO A 98 30.28 10.26 1.49
C PRO A 98 29.44 11.48 1.05
N VAL A 99 30.05 12.34 0.26
CA VAL A 99 29.41 13.51 -0.35
C VAL A 99 29.13 13.22 -1.82
N LEU A 100 27.88 13.39 -2.22
CA LEU A 100 27.39 13.24 -3.58
C LEU A 100 26.99 14.61 -4.13
N LEU A 101 27.46 14.94 -5.33
CA LEU A 101 26.98 16.11 -6.08
C LEU A 101 25.93 15.65 -7.08
N ALA A 102 24.73 16.20 -6.99
CA ALA A 102 23.63 15.89 -7.90
C ALA A 102 23.06 17.17 -8.51
N SER A 103 22.40 17.06 -9.66
CA SER A 103 21.62 18.18 -10.19
C SER A 103 20.33 18.37 -9.39
N ARG A 104 19.60 17.27 -9.18
CA ARG A 104 18.28 17.27 -8.54
C ARG A 104 18.04 16.06 -7.66
N ILE A 105 17.07 16.19 -6.76
CA ILE A 105 16.47 15.08 -6.02
C ILE A 105 15.18 14.67 -6.74
N ASP A 106 14.94 13.37 -6.91
CA ASP A 106 13.68 12.84 -7.40
C ASP A 106 12.89 12.19 -6.25
N TRP A 107 11.63 12.57 -6.12
CA TRP A 107 10.73 12.05 -5.10
C TRP A 107 9.44 11.54 -5.72
N GLN A 108 9.01 10.37 -5.29
CA GLN A 108 7.73 9.79 -5.66
C GLN A 108 6.95 9.49 -4.37
N PRO A 109 5.73 10.03 -4.20
CA PRO A 109 4.90 9.68 -3.06
C PRO A 109 4.72 8.16 -3.01
N ALA A 110 4.77 7.58 -1.80
CA ALA A 110 4.35 6.19 -1.65
C ALA A 110 2.92 6.05 -2.19
N PRO A 111 2.63 5.04 -3.02
CA PRO A 111 1.26 4.79 -3.44
C PRO A 111 0.42 4.66 -2.18
N ALA A 112 -0.69 5.39 -2.11
CA ALA A 112 -1.66 5.21 -1.04
C ALA A 112 -1.97 3.71 -1.01
N GLY A 113 -1.63 3.04 0.11
CA GLY A 113 -1.88 1.62 0.26
C GLY A 113 -3.35 1.33 -0.05
N PRO A 114 -3.69 0.11 -0.51
CA PRO A 114 -5.06 -0.22 -0.88
C PRO A 114 -5.98 0.26 0.24
N SER A 115 -6.84 1.22 -0.06
CA SER A 115 -7.83 1.66 0.92
C SER A 115 -8.60 0.39 1.25
N LEU A 116 -8.47 -0.08 2.48
CA LEU A 116 -9.35 -1.11 3.01
C LEU A 116 -10.73 -0.46 3.01
N ALA A 117 -11.43 -0.54 1.87
CA ALA A 117 -12.81 -0.17 1.77
C ALA A 117 -13.49 -0.86 2.96
N PRO A 118 -14.20 -0.13 3.82
CA PRO A 118 -14.52 -0.65 5.13
C PRO A 118 -15.29 -1.97 4.99
N GLN A 119 -14.68 -3.07 5.42
CA GLN A 119 -15.22 -4.43 5.24
C GLN A 119 -16.57 -4.62 5.93
N TRP A 120 -16.98 -3.68 6.80
CA TRP A 120 -18.29 -3.65 7.43
C TRP A 120 -19.44 -3.28 6.47
N LEU A 121 -19.15 -2.77 5.26
CA LEU A 121 -20.17 -2.50 4.23
C LEU A 121 -20.59 -3.74 3.42
N SER A 122 -19.80 -4.82 3.40
CA SER A 122 -20.14 -6.05 2.65
C SER A 122 -21.09 -6.99 3.43
N VAL A 123 -21.05 -6.94 4.76
CA VAL A 123 -21.92 -7.73 5.65
C VAL A 123 -23.42 -7.42 5.45
N PRO A 124 -23.88 -6.15 5.46
CA PRO A 124 -25.30 -5.85 5.27
C PRO A 124 -25.80 -6.20 3.87
N LEU A 125 -24.94 -6.08 2.84
CA LEU A 125 -25.31 -6.40 1.46
C LEU A 125 -25.50 -7.91 1.24
N ALA A 126 -24.62 -8.74 1.82
CA ALA A 126 -24.73 -10.19 1.77
C ALA A 126 -25.97 -10.71 2.52
N LEU A 127 -26.28 -10.13 3.69
CA LEU A 127 -27.50 -10.46 4.45
C LEU A 127 -28.77 -10.07 3.70
N ALA A 128 -28.79 -8.90 3.05
CA ALA A 128 -29.92 -8.48 2.24
C ALA A 128 -30.16 -9.43 1.04
N ALA A 129 -29.10 -9.82 0.32
CA ALA A 129 -29.19 -10.75 -0.80
C ALA A 129 -29.68 -12.14 -0.37
N ALA A 130 -29.16 -12.66 0.75
CA ALA A 130 -29.60 -13.94 1.32
C ALA A 130 -31.08 -13.89 1.76
N GLY A 131 -31.51 -12.78 2.38
CA GLY A 131 -32.90 -12.56 2.76
C GLY A 131 -33.86 -12.54 1.56
N VAL A 132 -33.49 -11.87 0.48
CA VAL A 132 -34.27 -11.84 -0.77
C VAL A 132 -34.35 -13.23 -1.40
N ALA A 133 -33.23 -13.96 -1.46
CA ALA A 133 -33.21 -15.32 -1.99
C ALA A 133 -34.08 -16.28 -1.16
N ALA A 134 -34.01 -16.21 0.16
CA ALA A 134 -34.83 -17.00 1.07
C ALA A 134 -36.33 -16.68 0.92
N ALA A 135 -36.68 -15.39 0.82
CA ALA A 135 -38.06 -14.95 0.62
C ALA A 135 -38.63 -15.46 -0.73
N LEU A 136 -37.85 -15.38 -1.80
CA LEU A 136 -38.24 -15.90 -3.12
C LEU A 136 -38.39 -17.43 -3.09
N TRP A 137 -37.49 -18.14 -2.40
CA TRP A 137 -37.54 -19.60 -2.27
C TRP A 137 -38.78 -20.07 -1.50
N LEU A 138 -39.05 -19.46 -0.34
CA LEU A 138 -40.25 -19.72 0.48
C LEU A 138 -41.54 -19.44 -0.29
N ARG A 139 -41.58 -18.34 -1.06
CA ARG A 139 -42.74 -17.99 -1.90
C ARG A 139 -42.95 -19.00 -3.03
N SER A 140 -41.87 -19.57 -3.58
CA SER A 140 -41.96 -20.61 -4.61
C SER A 140 -42.47 -21.95 -4.05
N GLN A 141 -42.02 -22.32 -2.84
CA GLN A 141 -42.46 -23.53 -2.14
C GLN A 141 -43.97 -23.46 -1.86
N ASN A 142 -44.45 -22.36 -1.28
CA ASN A 142 -45.88 -22.18 -1.00
C ASN A 142 -46.76 -22.23 -2.26
N ARG A 143 -46.26 -21.78 -3.41
CA ARG A 143 -46.96 -21.92 -4.69
C ARG A 143 -47.06 -23.36 -5.17
N LYS A 144 -46.03 -24.18 -4.95
CA LYS A 144 -46.04 -25.61 -5.30
C LYS A 144 -46.96 -26.41 -4.37
N THR A 145 -46.92 -26.14 -3.07
CA THR A 145 -47.75 -26.84 -2.07
C THR A 145 -49.24 -26.52 -2.27
N ARG A 146 -49.58 -25.26 -2.55
CA ARG A 146 -50.98 -24.89 -2.86
C ARG A 146 -51.52 -25.60 -4.10
N LYS A 147 -50.76 -25.66 -5.19
CA LYS A 147 -51.19 -26.39 -6.40
C LYS A 147 -51.34 -27.90 -6.16
N ARG A 148 -50.57 -28.48 -5.25
CA ARG A 148 -50.66 -29.89 -4.87
C ARG A 148 -51.92 -30.15 -4.03
N LEU A 149 -52.22 -29.28 -3.07
CA LEU A 149 -53.46 -29.33 -2.29
C LEU A 149 -54.70 -29.12 -3.17
N GLU A 150 -54.65 -28.17 -4.10
CA GLU A 150 -55.74 -27.94 -5.07
C GLU A 150 -55.95 -29.15 -5.99
N ARG A 151 -54.89 -29.85 -6.43
CA ARG A 151 -55.03 -31.11 -7.19
C ARG A 151 -55.63 -32.24 -6.35
N LEU A 152 -55.18 -32.38 -5.11
CA LEU A 152 -55.72 -33.39 -4.18
C LEU A 152 -57.19 -33.12 -3.82
N GLN A 153 -57.60 -31.86 -3.81
CA GLN A 153 -59.02 -31.49 -3.64
C GLN A 153 -59.83 -31.60 -4.94
N ALA A 154 -59.20 -31.37 -6.10
CA ALA A 154 -59.85 -31.46 -7.41
C ALA A 154 -60.03 -32.90 -7.92
N ASP A 155 -59.25 -33.86 -7.41
CA ASP A 155 -59.41 -35.29 -7.69
C ASP A 155 -59.61 -36.12 -6.41
N PRO A 156 -60.82 -36.10 -5.81
CA PRO A 156 -61.15 -36.91 -4.65
C PRO A 156 -61.13 -38.42 -4.92
N GLY A 157 -61.18 -38.84 -6.19
CA GLY A 157 -61.24 -40.24 -6.60
C GLY A 157 -59.91 -40.97 -6.46
N GLU A 158 -58.79 -40.28 -6.73
CA GLU A 158 -57.43 -40.84 -6.62
C GLU A 158 -57.00 -41.09 -5.17
N THR A 159 -57.50 -40.28 -4.23
CA THR A 159 -57.20 -40.46 -2.80
C THR A 159 -57.97 -41.63 -2.20
N ASP A 160 -59.23 -41.84 -2.62
CA ASP A 160 -60.05 -42.96 -2.15
C ASP A 160 -59.58 -44.32 -2.68
N SER A 161 -59.06 -44.38 -3.92
CA SER A 161 -58.47 -45.61 -4.46
C SER A 161 -57.19 -46.00 -3.73
N THR A 162 -56.32 -45.03 -3.44
CA THR A 162 -55.04 -45.26 -2.72
C THR A 162 -55.29 -45.76 -1.30
N ILE A 163 -56.24 -45.15 -0.57
CA ILE A 163 -56.61 -45.56 0.79
C ILE A 163 -57.21 -46.98 0.78
N ARG A 164 -58.09 -47.29 -0.18
CA ARG A 164 -58.66 -48.64 -0.33
C ARG A 164 -57.61 -49.68 -0.66
N GLU A 165 -56.60 -49.33 -1.46
CA GLU A 165 -55.51 -50.24 -1.81
C GLU A 165 -54.62 -50.52 -0.59
N THR A 166 -54.32 -49.49 0.22
CA THR A 166 -53.54 -49.66 1.46
C THR A 166 -54.27 -50.48 2.52
N LEU A 167 -55.60 -50.34 2.62
CA LEU A 167 -56.43 -51.16 3.52
C LEU A 167 -56.50 -52.62 3.06
N ARG A 168 -56.48 -52.87 1.74
CA ARG A 168 -56.54 -54.21 1.17
C ARG A 168 -55.24 -55.00 1.39
N ASP A 169 -54.11 -54.32 1.44
CA ASP A 169 -52.81 -54.93 1.74
C ASP A 169 -52.67 -55.27 3.24
N LEU A 170 -53.27 -54.48 4.13
CA LEU A 170 -53.29 -54.76 5.58
C LEU A 170 -54.21 -55.93 5.97
N GLU A 171 -55.24 -56.24 5.18
CA GLU A 171 -56.11 -57.41 5.40
C GLU A 171 -55.50 -58.73 4.87
N ARG A 172 -54.34 -58.66 4.20
CA ARG A 172 -53.66 -59.82 3.59
C ARG A 172 -52.52 -60.40 4.41
N ASP A 173 -52.18 -59.77 5.55
CA ASP A 173 -51.22 -60.25 6.56
C ASP A 173 -51.93 -60.75 7.82
#